data_AF-A0A8H8P8Z0-F1
#
_entry.id   AF-A0A8H8P8Z0-F1
#
_cell.length_a   1.000
_cell.length_b   1.000
_cell.length_c   1.000
_cell.angle_alpha   90.00
_cell.angle_beta   90.00
_cell.angle_gamma   90.00
#
_symmetry.space_group_name_H-M   'P 1'
#
loop_
_entity.id
_entity.type
_entity.pdbx_description
1 polymer ?
#
loop_
_entity_poly.entity_id
_entity_poly.type
_entity_poly.pdbx_seq_one_letter_code
_entity_poly.pdbx_strand_id
1 'polypeptide(L)'
;MFAEPLMNARERANKSRSPVRKFLWRKRVWFESTFGLSVMEPWERNMEADICDLFVSSGFDVFFIAWALLTIACYRTLPSTLKFWSERTMFYLHGYGNETDANARMLTRGQQAQAFSLISS
;
A
#
# COMPACT_ATOMS: atom_id res chain seq x y z
N MET A 1 -30.07 8.32 33.84
CA MET A 1 -29.90 8.01 35.28
C MET A 1 -28.96 6.83 35.57
N PHE A 2 -28.80 5.83 34.69
CA PHE A 2 -27.91 4.66 34.93
C PHE A 2 -26.41 4.87 34.63
N ALA A 3 -26.02 5.89 33.84
CA ALA A 3 -24.64 6.06 33.38
C ALA A 3 -23.70 6.67 34.43
N GLU A 4 -24.19 7.56 35.28
CA GLU A 4 -23.39 8.26 36.30
C GLU A 4 -22.69 7.33 37.30
N PRO A 5 -23.34 6.29 37.88
CA PRO A 5 -22.65 5.39 38.79
C PRO A 5 -21.56 4.56 38.09
N LEU A 6 -21.70 4.24 36.79
CA LEU A 6 -20.71 3.48 36.01
C LEU A 6 -19.48 4.32 35.66
N MET A 7 -19.70 5.58 35.26
CA MET A 7 -18.64 6.57 35.02
C MET A 7 -17.76 6.73 36.26
N ASN A 8 -18.39 6.94 37.41
CA ASN A 8 -17.70 7.07 38.69
C ASN A 8 -16.97 5.76 39.09
N ALA A 9 -17.51 4.58 38.76
CA ALA A 9 -16.85 3.29 39.02
C ALA A 9 -15.62 3.07 38.13
N ARG A 10 -15.68 3.46 36.86
CA ARG A 10 -14.56 3.43 35.91
C ARG A 10 -13.40 4.30 36.39
N GLU A 11 -13.70 5.53 36.79
CA GLU A 11 -12.68 6.47 37.30
C GLU A 11 -12.00 5.92 38.55
N ARG A 12 -12.78 5.34 39.48
CA ARG A 12 -12.24 4.64 40.65
C ARG A 12 -11.34 3.47 40.23
N ALA A 13 -11.75 2.63 39.28
CA ALA A 13 -10.94 1.50 38.83
C ALA A 13 -9.59 1.95 38.23
N ASN A 14 -9.61 2.98 37.37
CA ASN A 14 -8.40 3.53 36.74
C ASN A 14 -7.45 4.23 37.73
N LYS A 15 -7.98 4.97 38.71
CA LYS A 15 -7.19 5.66 39.75
C LYS A 15 -6.53 4.69 40.74
N SER A 16 -6.99 3.44 40.81
CA SER A 16 -6.45 2.46 41.76
C SER A 16 -5.07 1.93 41.35
N ARG A 17 -4.14 1.84 42.32
CA ARG A 17 -2.81 1.25 42.10
C ARG A 17 -2.82 -0.29 42.14
N SER A 18 -3.86 -0.93 42.68
CA SER A 18 -3.87 -2.39 42.84
C SER A 18 -4.18 -3.11 41.52
N PRO A 19 -3.34 -4.10 41.10
CA PRO A 19 -3.52 -4.82 39.84
C PRO A 19 -4.79 -5.69 39.84
N VAL A 20 -5.19 -6.22 41.01
CA VAL A 20 -6.40 -7.06 41.17
C VAL A 20 -7.67 -6.28 40.84
N ARG A 21 -7.78 -5.02 41.28
CA ARG A 21 -8.94 -4.18 41.02
C ARG A 21 -9.08 -3.79 39.55
N LYS A 22 -7.95 -3.57 38.86
CA LYS A 22 -7.92 -3.37 37.40
C LYS A 22 -8.31 -4.64 36.64
N PHE A 23 -7.90 -5.81 37.13
CA PHE A 23 -8.27 -7.08 36.52
C PHE A 23 -9.77 -7.37 36.67
N LEU A 24 -10.33 -7.23 37.87
CA LEU A 24 -11.77 -7.40 38.11
C LEU A 24 -12.61 -6.40 37.32
N TRP A 25 -12.16 -5.14 37.19
CA TRP A 25 -12.83 -4.16 36.33
C TRP A 25 -12.86 -4.59 34.87
N ARG A 26 -11.73 -5.04 34.32
CA ARG A 26 -11.67 -5.55 32.94
C ARG A 26 -12.58 -6.76 32.74
N LYS A 27 -12.59 -7.70 33.68
CA LYS A 27 -13.44 -8.89 33.60
C LYS A 27 -14.93 -8.54 33.69
N ARG A 28 -15.30 -7.59 34.54
CA ARG A 28 -16.66 -7.08 34.65
C ARG A 28 -17.12 -6.41 33.35
N VAL A 29 -16.32 -5.51 32.78
CA VAL A 29 -16.64 -4.85 31.51
C VAL A 29 -16.77 -5.89 30.39
N TRP A 30 -15.86 -6.86 30.34
CA TRP A 30 -15.91 -7.92 29.33
C TRP A 30 -17.18 -8.77 29.45
N PHE A 31 -17.59 -9.08 30.69
CA PHE A 31 -18.82 -9.80 30.97
C PHE A 31 -20.06 -8.98 30.61
N GLU A 32 -20.13 -7.71 31.03
CA GLU A 32 -21.24 -6.79 30.72
C GLU A 32 -21.38 -6.59 29.20
N SER A 33 -20.28 -6.47 28.45
CA SER A 33 -20.29 -6.39 26.98
C SER A 33 -20.80 -7.68 26.33
N THR A 34 -20.29 -8.84 26.75
CA THR A 34 -20.70 -10.14 26.18
C THR A 34 -22.17 -10.44 26.47
N PHE A 35 -22.62 -10.11 27.69
CA PHE A 35 -24.02 -10.32 28.07
C PHE A 35 -24.95 -9.32 27.39
N GLY A 36 -24.56 -8.06 27.26
CA GLY A 36 -25.32 -7.05 26.50
C GLY A 36 -25.52 -7.47 25.05
N LEU A 37 -24.46 -7.98 24.42
CA LEU A 37 -24.52 -8.57 23.07
C LEU A 37 -25.38 -9.84 23.00
N SER A 38 -25.48 -10.60 24.09
CA SER A 38 -26.30 -11.83 24.14
C SER A 38 -27.80 -11.56 24.30
N VAL A 39 -28.16 -10.42 24.92
CA VAL A 39 -29.55 -10.01 25.19
C VAL A 39 -30.15 -9.21 24.02
N MET A 40 -29.33 -8.66 23.12
CA MET A 40 -29.80 -8.05 21.88
C MET A 40 -30.54 -9.08 21.02
N GLU A 41 -31.65 -8.66 20.43
CA GLU A 41 -32.49 -9.56 19.65
C GLU A 41 -31.71 -10.12 18.44
N PRO A 42 -32.00 -11.35 17.99
CA PRO A 42 -31.23 -11.99 16.91
C PRO A 42 -31.18 -11.19 15.60
N TRP A 43 -32.15 -10.30 15.37
CA TRP A 43 -32.21 -9.48 14.17
C TRP A 43 -31.21 -8.32 14.18
N GLU A 44 -30.92 -7.71 15.33
CA GLU A 44 -29.94 -6.61 15.47
C GLU A 44 -28.50 -7.13 15.28
N ARG A 45 -28.24 -8.33 15.79
CA ARG A 45 -26.94 -9.01 15.63
C ARG A 45 -26.59 -9.27 14.17
N ASN A 46 -27.57 -9.59 13.34
CA ASN A 46 -27.33 -9.82 11.91
C ASN A 46 -27.06 -8.49 11.18
N MET A 47 -27.74 -7.40 11.57
CA MET A 47 -27.48 -6.09 10.95
C MET A 47 -26.10 -5.52 11.31
N GLU A 48 -25.65 -5.70 12.54
CA GLU A 48 -24.32 -5.24 12.96
C GLU A 48 -23.19 -6.16 12.48
N ALA A 49 -23.41 -7.49 12.47
CA ALA A 49 -22.45 -8.44 11.92
C ALA A 49 -22.25 -8.23 10.42
N ASP A 50 -23.31 -7.98 9.66
CA ASP A 50 -23.19 -7.67 8.23
C ASP A 50 -22.40 -6.38 7.99
N ILE A 51 -22.62 -5.32 8.80
CA ILE A 51 -21.87 -4.07 8.67
C ILE A 51 -20.39 -4.26 9.04
N CYS A 52 -20.09 -5.01 10.11
CA CYS A 52 -18.71 -5.28 10.52
C CYS A 52 -17.98 -6.22 9.55
N ASP A 53 -18.63 -7.29 9.08
CA ASP A 53 -18.05 -8.19 8.09
C ASP A 53 -17.89 -7.49 6.74
N LEU A 54 -18.81 -6.60 6.33
CA LEU A 54 -18.65 -5.79 5.13
C LEU A 54 -17.46 -4.83 5.25
N PHE A 55 -17.25 -4.21 6.41
CA PHE A 55 -16.14 -3.26 6.61
C PHE A 55 -14.78 -3.95 6.67
N VAL A 56 -14.72 -5.15 7.26
CA VAL A 56 -13.47 -5.94 7.35
C VAL A 56 -13.14 -6.62 6.03
N SER A 57 -14.14 -7.14 5.31
CA SER A 57 -13.93 -7.77 3.98
C SER A 57 -13.56 -6.73 2.91
N SER A 58 -14.27 -5.61 2.84
CA SER A 58 -14.00 -4.56 1.84
C SER A 58 -12.60 -3.94 2.00
N GLY A 59 -12.11 -3.78 3.22
CA GLY A 59 -10.75 -3.28 3.46
C GLY A 59 -9.66 -4.25 2.98
N PHE A 60 -9.88 -5.55 3.15
CA PHE A 60 -8.95 -6.59 2.71
C PHE A 60 -8.90 -6.67 1.18
N ASP A 61 -10.05 -6.61 0.52
CA ASP A 61 -10.14 -6.68 -0.95
C ASP A 61 -9.44 -5.50 -1.62
N VAL A 62 -9.64 -4.27 -1.12
CA VAL A 62 -8.98 -3.07 -1.67
C VAL A 62 -7.47 -3.15 -1.53
N PHE A 63 -6.96 -3.65 -0.40
CA PHE A 63 -5.52 -3.83 -0.19
C PHE A 63 -4.92 -4.85 -1.15
N PHE A 64 -5.59 -5.99 -1.33
CA PHE A 64 -5.13 -7.04 -2.25
C PHE A 64 -5.17 -6.59 -3.71
N ILE A 65 -6.22 -5.88 -4.12
CA ILE A 65 -6.33 -5.33 -5.47
C ILE A 65 -5.22 -4.29 -5.72
N ALA A 66 -4.99 -3.38 -4.77
CA ALA A 66 -3.93 -2.38 -4.89
C ALA A 66 -2.54 -3.03 -4.98
N TRP A 67 -2.27 -4.05 -4.18
CA TRP A 67 -1.01 -4.80 -4.22
C TRP A 67 -0.84 -5.58 -5.54
N ALA A 68 -1.89 -6.21 -6.04
CA ALA A 68 -1.88 -6.89 -7.33
C ALA A 68 -1.61 -5.90 -8.49
N LEU A 69 -2.26 -4.74 -8.50
CA LEU A 69 -2.01 -3.70 -9.50
C LEU A 69 -0.56 -3.16 -9.41
N LEU A 70 -0.03 -2.97 -8.21
CA LEU A 70 1.36 -2.55 -8.00
C LEU A 70 2.35 -3.56 -8.57
N THR A 71 2.17 -4.85 -8.27
CA THR A 71 3.06 -5.89 -8.80
C THR A 71 3.01 -5.97 -10.32
N ILE A 72 1.81 -5.94 -10.92
CA ILE A 72 1.63 -5.92 -12.38
C ILE A 72 2.31 -4.69 -13.00
N ALA A 73 2.14 -3.51 -12.39
CA ALA A 73 2.78 -2.28 -12.84
C ALA A 73 4.30 -2.36 -12.77
N CYS A 74 4.85 -2.90 -11.68
CA CYS A 74 6.29 -3.13 -11.54
C CYS A 74 6.79 -4.09 -12.63
N TYR A 75 6.20 -5.27 -12.79
CA TYR A 75 6.66 -6.23 -13.80
C TYR A 75 6.59 -5.68 -15.23
N ARG A 76 5.62 -4.82 -15.53
CA ARG A 76 5.46 -4.24 -16.87
C ARG A 76 6.37 -3.03 -17.12
N THR A 77 6.63 -2.19 -16.12
CA THR A 77 7.35 -0.91 -16.29
C THR A 77 8.83 -0.97 -15.90
N LEU A 78 9.22 -1.91 -15.05
CA LEU A 78 10.58 -2.07 -14.56
C LEU A 78 11.59 -2.50 -15.65
N PRO A 79 11.30 -3.42 -16.60
CA PRO A 79 12.31 -3.83 -17.57
C PRO A 79 12.64 -2.74 -18.60
N SER A 80 11.68 -1.89 -18.97
CA SER A 80 11.91 -0.79 -19.91
C SER A 80 12.69 0.36 -19.26
N THR A 81 12.37 0.69 -18.00
CA THR A 81 13.08 1.72 -17.26
C THR A 81 14.50 1.29 -16.88
N LEU A 82 14.70 0.04 -16.43
CA LEU A 82 16.03 -0.46 -16.09
C LEU A 82 17.03 -0.42 -17.25
N LYS A 83 16.60 -0.74 -18.48
CA LYS A 83 17.47 -0.64 -19.66
C LYS A 83 17.99 0.79 -19.86
N PHE A 84 17.08 1.75 -19.82
CA PHE A 84 17.41 3.16 -19.95
C PHE A 84 18.37 3.67 -18.86
N TRP A 85 18.15 3.27 -17.60
CA TRP A 85 19.07 3.62 -16.52
C TRP A 85 20.42 2.90 -16.67
N SER A 86 20.44 1.64 -17.09
CA SER A 86 21.68 0.87 -17.28
C SER A 86 22.59 1.47 -18.36
N GLU A 87 22.02 1.92 -19.48
CA GLU A 87 22.75 2.57 -20.57
C GLU A 87 23.38 3.89 -20.11
N ARG A 88 22.64 4.67 -19.31
CA ARG A 88 23.14 5.93 -18.73
C ARG A 88 24.18 5.71 -17.64
N THR A 89 23.97 4.73 -16.76
CA THR A 89 24.95 4.38 -15.72
C THR A 89 26.23 3.85 -16.35
N MET A 90 26.16 3.06 -17.42
CA MET A 90 27.35 2.67 -18.19
C MET A 90 28.10 3.88 -18.74
N PHE A 91 27.39 4.86 -19.30
CA PHE A 91 28.00 6.09 -19.80
C PHE A 91 28.75 6.87 -18.68
N TYR A 92 28.15 7.01 -17.50
CA TYR A 92 28.79 7.71 -16.38
C TYR A 92 29.91 6.90 -15.71
N LEU A 93 29.82 5.56 -15.70
CA LEU A 93 30.76 4.69 -15.01
C LEU A 93 31.99 4.31 -15.86
N HIS A 94 31.79 4.04 -17.15
CA HIS A 94 32.87 3.60 -18.05
C HIS A 94 33.54 4.75 -18.81
N GLY A 95 32.98 5.97 -18.76
CA GLY A 95 33.57 7.17 -19.39
C GLY A 95 33.75 7.09 -20.91
N TYR A 96 33.35 5.98 -21.54
CA TYR A 96 33.41 5.78 -22.98
C TYR A 96 32.06 6.20 -23.57
N GLY A 97 32.00 7.45 -24.06
CA GLY A 97 31.08 7.74 -25.15
C GLY A 97 31.49 6.85 -26.32
N ASN A 98 30.59 5.97 -26.76
CA ASN A 98 30.80 5.09 -27.91
C ASN A 98 31.27 5.91 -29.13
N GLU A 99 32.58 5.94 -29.36
CA GLU A 99 33.18 6.46 -30.58
C GLU A 99 32.59 5.71 -31.79
N THR A 100 32.20 4.45 -31.60
CA THR A 100 31.47 3.61 -32.56
C THR A 100 30.12 4.18 -32.97
N ASP A 101 29.32 4.76 -32.06
CA ASP A 101 28.01 5.35 -32.39
C ASP A 101 28.17 6.74 -33.04
N ALA A 102 29.15 7.52 -32.58
CA ALA A 102 29.49 8.79 -33.21
C ALA A 102 30.03 8.58 -34.64
N ASN A 103 30.93 7.61 -34.83
CA ASN A 103 31.50 7.24 -36.12
C ASN A 103 30.44 6.60 -37.03
N ALA A 104 29.54 5.75 -36.52
CA ALA A 104 28.43 5.19 -37.31
C ALA A 104 27.45 6.27 -37.80
N ARG A 105 27.17 7.29 -36.97
CA ARG A 105 26.35 8.44 -37.37
C ARG A 105 27.07 9.36 -38.37
N MET A 106 28.39 9.54 -38.21
CA MET A 106 29.22 10.30 -39.17
C MET A 106 29.29 9.60 -40.54
N LEU A 107 29.48 8.29 -40.57
CA LEU A 107 29.53 7.49 -41.80
C LEU A 107 28.17 7.51 -42.54
N THR A 108 27.07 7.41 -41.81
CA THR A 108 25.72 7.50 -42.39
C THR A 108 25.44 8.89 -42.98
N ARG A 109 25.88 9.97 -42.31
CA ARG A 109 25.78 11.35 -42.83
C ARG A 109 26.64 11.57 -44.08
N GLY A 110 27.85 11.01 -44.10
CA GLY A 110 28.74 11.06 -45.26
C GLY A 110 28.17 10.34 -46.49
N GLN A 111 27.57 9.16 -46.29
CA GLN A 111 26.90 8.40 -47.36
C GLN A 111 25.66 9.12 -47.90
N GLN A 112 24.85 9.75 -47.04
CA GLN A 112 23.68 10.52 -47.49
C GLN A 112 24.06 11.76 -48.30
N ALA A 113 25.15 12.45 -47.94
CA ALA A 113 25.63 13.61 -48.70
C ALA A 113 26.10 13.22 -50.11
N GLN A 114 26.79 12.08 -50.25
CA GLN A 114 27.21 11.56 -51.55
C GLN A 114 26.03 11.04 -52.40
N ALA A 115 25.07 10.37 -51.77
CA ALA A 115 23.85 9.92 -52.45
C ALA A 115 23.03 11.11 -53.00
N PHE A 116 22.95 12.21 -52.26
CA PHE A 116 22.25 13.41 -52.69
C PHE A 116 22.92 14.09 -53.90
N SER A 117 24.26 14.13 -53.95
CA SER A 117 25.00 14.69 -55.10
C SER A 117 24.87 13.88 -56.40
N LEU A 118 24.66 12.57 -56.29
CA LEU A 118 24.49 11.68 -57.46
C LEU A 118 23.08 11.73 -58.06
N ILE A 119 22.09 12.17 -57.27
CA ILE A 119 20.69 12.31 -57.71
C ILE A 119 20.43 13.69 -58.33
N SER A 120 21.30 14.68 -58.06
CA SER A 120 21.15 16.06 -58.56
C SER A 120 21.98 16.37 -59.82
N SER A 121 22.46 15.36 -60.56
CA SER A 121 23.22 15.52 -61.81
C SER A 121 22.39 15.14 -63.03
#